data_AF-A0A317IQR1-F1
#
_entry.id   AF-A0A317IQR1-F1
#
_cell.length_a   1.000
_cell.length_b   1.000
_cell.length_c   1.000
_cell.angle_alpha   90.00
_cell.angle_beta   90.00
_cell.angle_gamma   90.00
#
_symmetry.space_group_name_H-M   'P 1'
#
loop_
_entity.id
_entity.type
_entity.pdbx_description
1 polymer ?
#
loop_
_entity_poly.entity_id
_entity_poly.type
_entity_poly.pdbx_seq_one_letter_code
_entity_poly.pdbx_strand_id
1 'polypeptide(L)' 'MIDGKTMPTKINKGTLLIVKSPPYYKDEYFYEVTSAGDKVIKANLWRSPKVRKSWNATEFQLLIKMGLVRLAQEGELPE' A
#
# COMPACT_ATOMS: atom_id res chain seq x y z
N MET A 1 -17.55 -18.99 -15.00
CA MET A 1 -16.22 -19.23 -14.41
C MET A 1 -15.62 -17.87 -14.15
N ILE A 2 -15.53 -17.45 -12.89
CA ILE A 2 -14.95 -16.16 -12.53
C ILE A 2 -13.45 -16.28 -12.76
N ASP A 3 -13.02 -15.71 -13.88
CA ASP A 3 -11.65 -15.59 -14.31
C ASP A 3 -10.82 -15.06 -13.13
N GLY A 4 -9.89 -15.89 -12.66
CA GLY A 4 -8.93 -15.52 -11.64
C GLY A 4 -8.03 -14.46 -12.21
N LYS A 5 -8.50 -13.20 -12.24
CA LYS A 5 -7.71 -12.01 -12.54
C LYS A 5 -6.50 -12.06 -11.62
N THR A 6 -5.41 -12.56 -12.18
CA THR A 6 -4.05 -12.35 -11.75
C THR A 6 -3.98 -10.90 -11.28
N MET A 7 -3.85 -10.64 -9.98
CA MET A 7 -3.42 -9.34 -9.52
C MET A 7 -1.93 -9.27 -9.87
N PRO A 8 -1.51 -8.60 -10.96
CA PRO A 8 -0.11 -8.46 -11.26
C PRO A 8 0.35 -7.20 -10.54
N THR A 9 0.14 -7.14 -9.22
CA THR A 9 0.54 -5.95 -8.47
C THR A 9 1.99 -6.10 -8.08
N LYS A 10 2.86 -6.07 -9.08
CA LYS A 10 4.30 -5.95 -8.85
C LYS A 10 4.55 -4.56 -8.29
N ILE A 11 4.48 -4.44 -6.97
CA ILE A 11 4.76 -3.20 -6.26
C ILE A 11 6.24 -2.92 -6.40
N ASN A 12 6.55 -1.70 -6.85
CA ASN A 12 7.91 -1.26 -7.05
C ASN A 12 8.20 -0.06 -6.13
N LYS A 13 9.47 0.31 -6.03
CA LYS A 13 9.84 1.59 -5.41
C LYS A 13 9.17 2.74 -6.18
N GLY A 14 8.66 3.74 -5.46
CA GLY A 14 7.92 4.89 -5.98
C GLY A 14 6.42 4.65 -6.14
N THR A 15 5.93 3.43 -5.94
CA THR A 15 4.48 3.16 -5.94
C THR A 15 3.81 3.86 -4.76
N LEU A 16 2.71 4.57 -5.02
CA LEU A 16 1.87 5.16 -3.99
C LEU A 16 0.80 4.17 -3.53
N LEU A 17 0.70 4.03 -2.22
CA LEU A 17 -0.28 3.22 -1.52
C LEU A 17 -1.22 4.11 -0.74
N ILE A 18 -2.48 3.72 -0.69
CA ILE A 18 -3.46 4.30 0.20
C ILE A 18 -3.67 3.29 1.33
N VAL A 19 -3.45 3.75 2.56
CA VAL A 19 -3.47 2.94 3.77
C VAL A 19 -4.50 3.50 4.72
N LYS A 20 -5.52 2.69 5.05
CA LYS A 20 -6.51 3.03 6.08
C LYS A 20 -5.90 2.87 7.47
N SER A 21 -6.05 3.87 8.33
CA SER A 21 -5.52 3.81 9.70
C SER A 21 -6.60 3.50 10.75
N PRO A 22 -6.33 2.66 11.77
CA PRO A 22 -7.23 2.48 12.92
C PRO A 22 -7.42 3.79 13.72
N PRO A 23 -8.44 3.91 14.60
CA PRO A 23 -9.36 2.86 15.08
C PRO A 23 -10.63 2.66 14.23
N TYR A 24 -11.00 3.63 13.38
CA TYR A 24 -12.23 3.56 12.59
C TYR A 24 -12.01 3.44 11.08
N TYR A 25 -10.77 3.39 10.61
CA TYR A 25 -10.43 3.33 9.17
C TYR A 25 -11.07 4.46 8.35
N LYS A 26 -11.41 5.58 9.01
CA LYS A 26 -12.00 6.77 8.37
C LYS A 26 -10.95 7.57 7.59
N ASP A 27 -9.73 7.61 8.11
CA ASP A 27 -8.65 8.37 7.51
C ASP A 27 -7.79 7.45 6.64
N GLU A 28 -7.61 7.87 5.39
CA GLU A 28 -6.76 7.26 4.39
C GLU A 28 -5.47 8.08 4.25
N TYR A 29 -4.33 7.41 4.32
CA TYR A 29 -3.03 8.04 4.22
C TYR A 29 -2.25 7.51 3.03
N PHE A 30 -1.58 8.42 2.33
CA PHE A 30 -0.71 8.10 1.23
C PHE A 30 0.67 7.68 1.72
N TYR A 31 1.13 6.52 1.28
CA TYR A 31 2.45 5.99 1.56
C TYR A 31 3.20 5.71 0.26
N GLU A 32 4.39 6.25 0.10
CA GLU A 32 5.28 5.96 -1.02
C GLU A 32 6.18 4.78 -0.68
N VAL A 33 6.15 3.75 -1.52
CA VAL A 33 7.00 2.56 -1.36
C VAL A 33 8.45 2.95 -1.61
N THR A 34 9.29 2.71 -0.61
CA THR A 34 10.73 2.95 -0.69
C THR A 34 11.51 1.69 -1.02
N SER A 35 10.95 0.52 -0.72
CA SER A 35 11.53 -0.78 -1.02
C SER A 35 10.44 -1.84 -1.11
N ALA A 36 10.44 -2.65 -2.15
CA ALA A 36 9.57 -3.80 -2.31
C ALA A 36 10.43 -5.01 -2.67
N GLY A 37 10.81 -5.79 -1.66
CA GLY A 37 11.50 -7.05 -1.84
C GLY A 37 10.59 -8.24 -1.51
N ASP A 38 11.05 -9.46 -1.79
CA ASP A 38 10.25 -10.68 -1.64
C ASP A 38 9.76 -10.94 -0.21
N LYS A 39 10.48 -10.40 0.79
CA LYS A 39 10.17 -10.61 2.22
C LYS A 39 9.46 -9.42 2.86
N VAL A 40 9.78 -8.20 2.44
CA VAL A 40 9.38 -6.97 3.14
C VAL A 40 9.08 -5.87 2.15
N ILE A 41 7.97 -5.17 2.40
CA ILE A 41 7.59 -3.92 1.75
C ILE A 41 7.80 -2.80 2.76
N LYS A 42 8.53 -1.75 2.37
CA LYS A 42 8.74 -0.54 3.17
C LYS A 42 8.15 0.65 2.45
N ALA A 43 7.49 1.52 3.19
CA ALA A 43 6.92 2.74 2.66
C ALA A 43 7.04 3.91 3.66
N ASN A 44 7.14 5.11 3.12
CA ASN A 44 7.17 6.35 3.87
C ASN A 44 5.84 7.08 3.70
N LEU A 45 5.34 7.72 4.76
CA LEU A 45 4.18 8.59 4.63
C LEU A 45 4.51 9.73 3.66
N TRP A 46 3.61 9.99 2.73
CA TRP A 46 3.75 11.06 1.75
C TRP A 46 3.95 12.41 2.45
N ARG A 47 4.91 13.22 1.96
CA ARG A 47 5.37 14.49 2.55
C ARG A 47 5.87 14.42 4.01
N SER A 48 5.91 13.23 4.62
CA SER A 48 6.35 13.02 6.00
C SER A 48 7.26 11.79 6.10
N PRO A 49 8.46 11.81 5.49
CA PRO A 49 9.34 10.63 5.38
C PRO A 49 9.89 10.11 6.72
N LYS A 50 9.68 10.85 7.81
CA LYS A 50 9.97 10.41 9.18
C LYS A 50 8.97 9.36 9.68
N VAL A 51 7.75 9.33 9.13
CA VAL A 51 6.73 8.33 9.45
C VAL A 51 6.85 7.19 8.46
N ARG A 52 7.23 6.01 8.97
CA ARG A 52 7.54 4.83 8.15
C ARG A 52 6.63 3.68 8.49
N LYS A 53 6.28 2.88 7.50
CA LYS A 53 5.64 1.57 7.68
C LYS A 53 6.45 0.51 6.97
N SER A 54 6.44 -0.67 7.55
CA SER A 54 7.00 -1.87 6.94
C SER A 54 6.08 -3.03 7.22
N TRP A 55 5.87 -3.86 6.21
CA TRP A 55 5.08 -5.07 6.30
C TRP A 55 5.89 -6.22 5.75
N ASN A 56 5.76 -7.41 6.33
CA ASN A 56 6.21 -8.60 5.62
C ASN A 56 5.26 -8.88 4.44
N ALA A 57 5.71 -9.68 3.48
CA ALA A 57 4.92 -9.95 2.27
C ALA A 57 3.55 -10.57 2.57
N THR A 58 3.47 -11.51 3.52
CA THR A 58 2.22 -12.20 3.87
C THR A 58 1.19 -11.26 4.49
N GLU A 59 1.62 -10.45 5.46
CA GLU A 59 0.80 -9.44 6.12
C GLU A 59 0.32 -8.40 5.11
N PHE A 60 1.21 -7.91 4.26
CA PHE A 60 0.88 -6.94 3.24
C PHE A 60 -0.19 -7.46 2.27
N GLN A 61 -0.08 -8.71 1.82
CA GLN A 61 -1.09 -9.37 1.00
C GLN A 61 -2.43 -9.50 1.74
N LEU A 62 -2.41 -9.80 3.04
CA LEU A 62 -3.62 -9.83 3.85
C LEU A 62 -4.27 -8.44 3.93
N LEU A 63 -3.49 -7.38 4.15
CA LEU A 63 -4.00 -6.00 4.20
C LEU A 63 -4.62 -5.55 2.87
N ILE A 64 -4.06 -5.97 1.74
CA ILE A 64 -4.67 -5.75 0.41
C ILE A 64 -6.01 -6.49 0.31
N LYS A 65 -6.04 -7.78 0.66
CA LYS A 65 -7.27 -8.59 0.62
C LYS A 65 -8.38 -8.03 1.51
N MET A 66 -8.02 -7.45 2.66
CA MET A 66 -8.96 -6.80 3.56
C MET A 66 -9.37 -5.38 3.12
N GLY A 67 -8.79 -4.85 2.04
CA GLY A 67 -9.07 -3.49 1.56
C GLY A 67 -8.55 -2.38 2.48
N LEU A 68 -7.56 -2.69 3.34
CA LEU A 68 -6.88 -1.73 4.21
C LEU A 68 -5.70 -1.05 3.51
N VAL A 69 -5.13 -1.73 2.52
CA VAL A 69 -4.09 -1.20 1.64
C VAL A 69 -4.54 -1.37 0.20
N ARG A 70 -4.40 -0.32 -0.61
CA ARG A 70 -4.62 -0.37 -2.05
C ARG A 70 -3.60 0.49 -2.78
N LEU A 71 -3.43 0.24 -4.07
CA LEU A 71 -2.70 1.18 -4.94
C LEU A 71 -3.51 2.46 -5.10
N ALA A 72 -2.83 3.61 -5.11
CA ALA A 72 -3.43 4.85 -5.56
C ALA A 72 -3.69 4.78 -7.08
N GLN A 73 -4.86 5.24 -7.52
CA GLN A 73 -5.18 5.37 -8.94
C GLN A 73 -4.67 6.69 -9.52
N GLU A 74 -4.61 6.77 -10.84
CA GLU A 74 -4.29 8.00 -11.55
C GLU A 74 -5.39 9.05 -11.26
N GLY A 75 -5.00 10.17 -10.66
CA GLY A 75 -5.94 11.21 -10.18
C GLY A 75 -6.22 11.18 -8.68
N GLU A 76 -5.81 10.13 -7.94
CA GLU A 76 -5.86 10.11 -6.47
C GLU A 76 -4.57 10.64 -5.85
N LEU A 77 -3.73 11.32 -6.62
CA LEU A 77 -2.50 11.88 -6.09
C LEU A 77 -2.85 12.96 -5.05
N PRO A 78 -2.29 12.90 -3.83
CA PRO A 78 -2.52 13.95 -2.83
C PRO A 78 -1.97 15.28 -3.36
N GLU A 79 -2.84 16.29 -3.44
CA GLU A 79 -2.52 17.66 -3.86
C GLU A 79 -1.33 18.25 -3.11
#